data_AF-A0A5P9NS29-F1
#
_entry.id   AF-A0A5P9NS29-F1
#
_cell.length_a   1.000
_cell.length_b   1.000
_cell.length_c   1.000
_cell.angle_alpha   90.00
_cell.angle_beta   90.00
_cell.angle_gamma   90.00
#
_symmetry.space_group_name_H-M   'P 1'
#
loop_
_entity.id
_entity.type
_entity.pdbx_description
1 polymer ?
#
loop_
_entity_poly.entity_id
_entity_poly.type
_entity_poly.pdbx_seq_one_letter_code
_entity_poly.pdbx_strand_id
1 'polypeptide(L)'
;MNSPMTKRRAFFFLTVSMILSPVFSQEIANEQLKKNLNSCLSNIYKETLLRPGRVTVDSIATNTRKKTIELYTNLSLSFLPMRENTVSLIYDSIRFYLPQEQQHYRLNVFSDGQEISELVPNIYRKNIPKNKDRIIAHRVKTPLTTKLSAPVKTFDKGLTNNHIALWHSHGYYYEQKLGRWEWQRARIFQTVEDLYTQSYVVPFLVPMLENAGANVLLPRERDYNTHEIIVDNNGSSPNSLYTETNGKQHWLPADSAGFANSKTQYLDGENPFKMGSARKVKTISRGNESLAVWTPDIPEKGTYGVYVSYQTVKNSTDDALYSVYHAGGRTDFLVNQQMGGGTWIFLGYFTFDKGSDH
;
A
#
# COMPACT_ATOMS: atom_id res chain seq x y z
N MET A 1 -77.45 66.67 -11.63
CA MET A 1 -76.20 66.05 -12.14
C MET A 1 -76.56 64.66 -12.62
N ASN A 2 -76.42 64.44 -13.93
CA ASN A 2 -77.01 63.32 -14.67
C ASN A 2 -76.28 61.98 -14.45
N SER A 3 -77.07 60.91 -14.41
CA SER A 3 -76.70 59.51 -14.65
C SER A 3 -77.31 59.06 -16.01
N PRO A 4 -77.00 57.89 -16.59
CA PRO A 4 -76.10 57.81 -17.74
C PRO A 4 -76.68 57.02 -18.94
N MET A 5 -75.98 57.10 -20.08
CA MET A 5 -75.98 56.13 -21.18
C MET A 5 -74.53 56.17 -21.73
N THR A 6 -73.83 55.10 -22.14
CA THR A 6 -74.23 54.02 -23.04
C THR A 6 -73.06 53.02 -23.23
N LYS A 7 -73.42 51.84 -23.76
CA LYS A 7 -72.70 50.99 -24.75
C LYS A 7 -71.69 49.92 -24.29
N ARG A 8 -72.09 48.69 -24.64
CA ARG A 8 -71.39 47.38 -24.63
C ARG A 8 -70.03 47.45 -25.34
N ARG A 9 -69.04 46.73 -24.79
CA ARG A 9 -67.81 46.29 -25.47
C ARG A 9 -67.74 44.77 -25.43
N ALA A 10 -67.53 44.16 -26.60
CA ALA A 10 -67.23 42.74 -26.75
C ALA A 10 -65.75 42.50 -26.41
N PHE A 11 -65.46 41.47 -25.63
CA PHE A 11 -64.09 41.02 -25.34
C PHE A 11 -63.80 39.74 -26.14
N PHE A 12 -62.77 39.79 -26.98
CA PHE A 12 -62.15 38.64 -27.62
C PHE A 12 -61.10 38.07 -26.66
N PHE A 13 -61.20 36.78 -26.31
CA PHE A 13 -60.15 36.08 -25.56
C PHE A 13 -59.11 35.53 -26.56
N LEU A 14 -57.85 35.96 -26.40
CA LEU A 14 -56.71 35.41 -27.11
C LEU A 14 -56.04 34.37 -26.20
N THR A 15 -56.18 33.08 -26.52
CA THR A 15 -55.47 31.98 -25.85
C THR A 15 -54.05 31.90 -26.38
N VAL A 16 -53.07 32.28 -25.55
CA VAL A 16 -51.64 32.05 -25.81
C VAL A 16 -51.29 30.65 -25.30
N SER A 17 -51.12 29.68 -26.20
CA SER A 17 -50.51 28.39 -25.86
C SER A 17 -49.00 28.55 -25.76
N MET A 18 -48.46 28.50 -24.53
CA MET A 18 -47.01 28.39 -24.30
C MET A 18 -46.54 26.97 -24.61
N ILE A 19 -45.62 26.86 -25.57
CA ILE A 19 -44.89 25.65 -25.93
C ILE A 19 -43.89 25.33 -24.80
N LEU A 20 -44.27 24.43 -23.88
CA LEU A 20 -43.40 23.90 -22.81
C LEU A 20 -42.82 22.51 -23.14
N SER A 21 -42.95 22.05 -24.39
CA SER A 21 -42.77 20.65 -24.77
C SER A 21 -41.33 20.10 -24.95
N PRO A 22 -40.26 20.87 -25.26
CA PRO A 22 -38.97 20.26 -25.57
C PRO A 22 -38.20 19.76 -24.34
N VAL A 23 -38.29 20.44 -23.19
CA VAL A 23 -37.53 20.08 -21.99
C VAL A 23 -38.08 18.81 -21.33
N PHE A 24 -39.41 18.71 -21.22
CA PHE A 24 -40.08 17.55 -20.61
C PHE A 24 -39.90 16.27 -21.45
N SER A 25 -39.91 16.40 -22.79
CA SER A 25 -39.68 15.26 -23.69
C SER A 25 -38.25 14.74 -23.59
N GLN A 26 -37.27 15.63 -23.44
CA GLN A 26 -35.86 15.27 -23.29
C GLN A 26 -35.58 14.61 -21.93
N GLU A 27 -36.24 15.06 -20.86
CA GLU A 27 -36.13 14.48 -19.52
C GLU A 27 -36.71 13.06 -19.46
N ILE A 28 -37.90 12.84 -20.04
CA ILE A 28 -38.52 11.50 -20.15
C ILE A 28 -37.66 10.56 -21.00
N ALA A 29 -37.14 11.03 -22.14
CA ALA A 29 -36.26 10.22 -22.99
C ALA A 29 -34.98 9.80 -22.26
N ASN A 30 -34.42 10.69 -21.43
CA ASN A 30 -33.24 10.41 -20.63
C ASN A 30 -33.53 9.39 -19.51
N GLU A 31 -34.68 9.50 -18.84
CA GLU A 31 -35.08 8.52 -17.81
C GLU A 31 -35.33 7.12 -18.39
N GLN A 32 -35.97 7.02 -19.56
CA GLN A 32 -36.13 5.74 -20.24
C GLN A 32 -34.79 5.15 -20.71
N LEU A 33 -33.88 6.00 -21.20
CA LEU A 33 -32.52 5.59 -21.57
C LEU A 33 -31.78 5.04 -20.34
N LYS A 34 -31.75 5.78 -19.23
CA LYS A 34 -31.14 5.32 -17.98
C LYS A 34 -31.72 3.99 -17.53
N LYS A 35 -33.04 3.80 -17.59
CA LYS A 35 -33.69 2.53 -17.22
C LYS A 35 -33.19 1.36 -18.07
N ASN A 36 -33.11 1.54 -19.39
CA ASN A 36 -32.59 0.52 -20.31
C ASN A 36 -31.12 0.19 -20.00
N LEU A 37 -30.29 1.22 -19.79
CA LEU A 37 -28.88 1.07 -19.46
C LEU A 37 -28.68 0.40 -18.10
N ASN A 38 -29.47 0.75 -17.08
CA ASN A 38 -29.43 0.10 -15.76
C ASN A 38 -29.68 -1.41 -15.88
N SER A 39 -30.70 -1.81 -16.64
CA SER A 39 -31.01 -3.22 -16.87
C SER A 39 -29.90 -3.94 -17.63
N CYS A 40 -29.41 -3.33 -18.73
CA CYS A 40 -28.35 -3.92 -19.54
C CYS A 40 -27.03 -4.09 -18.76
N LEU A 41 -26.56 -3.04 -18.08
CA LEU A 41 -25.32 -3.06 -17.31
C LEU A 41 -25.43 -4.00 -16.09
N SER A 42 -26.59 -4.08 -15.44
CA SER A 42 -26.83 -5.05 -14.36
C SER A 42 -26.82 -6.50 -14.87
N ASN A 43 -27.31 -6.74 -16.10
CA ASN A 43 -27.20 -8.05 -16.73
C ASN A 43 -25.74 -8.41 -17.04
N ILE A 44 -24.96 -7.50 -17.62
CA ILE A 44 -23.50 -7.71 -17.83
C ILE A 44 -22.82 -8.03 -16.50
N TYR A 45 -23.15 -7.30 -15.44
CA TYR A 45 -22.63 -7.57 -14.09
C TYR A 45 -22.94 -8.99 -13.63
N LYS A 46 -24.21 -9.38 -13.74
CA LYS A 46 -24.69 -10.70 -13.33
C LYS A 46 -24.02 -11.83 -14.10
N GLU A 47 -23.96 -11.72 -15.43
CA GLU A 47 -23.34 -12.75 -16.28
C GLU A 47 -21.82 -12.86 -16.05
N THR A 48 -21.15 -11.75 -15.73
CA THR A 48 -19.70 -11.75 -15.50
C THR A 48 -19.31 -12.29 -14.12
N LEU A 49 -20.06 -11.93 -13.08
CA LEU A 49 -19.73 -12.29 -11.69
C LEU A 49 -20.53 -13.49 -11.15
N LEU A 50 -21.44 -14.04 -11.95
CA LEU A 50 -22.33 -15.16 -11.59
C LEU A 50 -23.13 -14.91 -10.31
N ARG A 51 -23.43 -13.64 -10.00
CA ARG A 51 -24.18 -13.20 -8.83
C ARG A 51 -24.96 -11.93 -9.13
N PRO A 52 -26.09 -11.67 -8.45
CA PRO A 52 -26.82 -10.43 -8.66
C PRO A 52 -25.98 -9.21 -8.27
N GLY A 53 -26.12 -8.14 -9.04
CA GLY A 53 -25.61 -6.82 -8.71
C GLY A 53 -26.36 -5.76 -9.49
N ARG A 54 -26.44 -4.56 -8.92
CA ARG A 54 -27.24 -3.47 -9.47
C ARG A 54 -26.33 -2.35 -9.92
N VAL A 55 -26.19 -2.19 -11.23
CA VAL A 55 -25.53 -1.03 -11.83
C VAL A 55 -26.58 0.03 -12.13
N THR A 56 -26.37 1.24 -11.63
CA THR A 56 -27.22 2.40 -11.91
C THR A 56 -26.42 3.47 -12.62
N VAL A 57 -27.01 4.07 -13.65
CA VAL A 57 -26.52 5.28 -14.31
C VAL A 57 -26.99 6.48 -13.51
N ASP A 58 -26.05 7.19 -12.91
CA ASP A 58 -26.33 8.35 -12.08
C ASP A 58 -26.56 9.59 -12.96
N SER A 59 -25.68 9.80 -13.94
CA SER A 59 -25.78 10.91 -14.89
C SER A 59 -25.23 10.58 -16.27
N ILE A 60 -25.75 11.31 -17.28
CA ILE A 60 -25.28 11.26 -18.66
C ILE A 60 -25.07 12.71 -19.11
N ALA A 61 -23.83 13.10 -19.37
CA ALA A 61 -23.47 14.41 -19.86
C ALA A 61 -23.16 14.33 -21.36
N THR A 62 -23.92 15.07 -22.17
CA THR A 62 -23.73 15.09 -23.64
C THR A 62 -23.22 16.45 -24.09
N ASN A 63 -22.13 16.46 -24.86
CA ASN A 63 -21.62 17.67 -25.50
C ASN A 63 -21.75 17.51 -27.03
N THR A 64 -22.78 18.12 -27.59
CA THR A 64 -23.07 18.07 -29.04
C THR A 64 -22.00 18.76 -29.88
N ARG A 65 -21.43 19.87 -29.39
CA ARG A 65 -20.37 20.61 -30.10
C ARG A 65 -19.09 19.81 -30.22
N LYS A 66 -18.68 19.13 -29.15
CA LYS A 66 -17.48 18.28 -29.13
C LYS A 66 -17.76 16.84 -29.61
N LYS A 67 -19.02 16.49 -29.84
CA LYS A 67 -19.48 15.12 -30.14
C LYS A 67 -19.00 14.10 -29.10
N THR A 68 -19.21 14.40 -27.82
CA THR A 68 -18.80 13.53 -26.71
C THR A 68 -19.96 13.21 -25.78
N ILE A 69 -19.94 12.03 -25.17
CA ILE A 69 -20.85 11.59 -24.12
C ILE A 69 -20.04 11.07 -22.95
N GLU A 70 -20.33 11.54 -21.75
CA GLU A 70 -19.79 11.01 -20.50
C GLU A 70 -20.93 10.38 -19.71
N LEU A 71 -20.80 9.09 -19.40
CA LEU A 71 -21.78 8.33 -18.63
C LEU A 71 -21.17 7.98 -17.28
N TYR A 72 -21.85 8.34 -16.20
CA TYR A 72 -21.41 8.09 -14.83
C TYR A 72 -22.33 7.07 -14.18
N THR A 73 -21.74 6.01 -13.61
CA THR A 73 -22.48 4.99 -12.86
C THR A 73 -22.10 4.97 -11.40
N ASN A 74 -22.92 4.29 -10.60
CA ASN A 74 -22.53 3.89 -9.27
C ASN A 74 -21.26 3.01 -9.27
N LEU A 75 -20.70 2.79 -8.08
CA LEU A 75 -19.49 1.99 -7.88
C LEU A 75 -19.62 0.52 -8.34
N SER A 76 -20.84 0.00 -8.50
CA SER A 76 -21.01 -1.43 -8.80
C SER A 76 -20.36 -1.82 -10.11
N LEU A 77 -20.34 -0.94 -11.11
CA LEU A 77 -19.69 -1.26 -12.38
C LEU A 77 -18.18 -1.45 -12.24
N SER A 78 -17.50 -0.68 -11.38
CA SER A 78 -16.04 -0.78 -11.16
C SER A 78 -15.62 -2.10 -10.52
N PHE A 79 -16.54 -2.83 -9.91
CA PHE A 79 -16.28 -4.15 -9.31
C PHE A 79 -16.15 -5.28 -10.33
N LEU A 80 -16.50 -5.05 -11.60
CA LEU A 80 -16.29 -6.07 -12.63
C LEU A 80 -14.78 -6.30 -12.85
N PRO A 81 -14.35 -7.55 -13.08
CA PRO A 81 -12.97 -7.83 -13.45
C PRO A 81 -12.71 -7.31 -14.87
N MET A 82 -12.33 -6.05 -14.99
CA MET A 82 -12.21 -5.37 -16.28
C MET A 82 -11.15 -6.01 -17.18
N ARG A 83 -11.54 -6.24 -18.43
CA ARG A 83 -10.75 -6.74 -19.55
C ARG A 83 -11.17 -5.97 -20.80
N GLU A 84 -10.33 -5.92 -21.82
CA GLU A 84 -10.64 -5.16 -23.04
C GLU A 84 -11.95 -5.60 -23.70
N ASN A 85 -12.25 -6.90 -23.71
CA ASN A 85 -13.51 -7.42 -24.23
C ASN A 85 -14.73 -7.02 -23.38
N THR A 86 -14.61 -7.04 -22.04
CA THR A 86 -15.67 -6.58 -21.14
C THR A 86 -15.92 -5.09 -21.33
N VAL A 87 -14.86 -4.28 -21.47
CA VAL A 87 -14.96 -2.86 -21.76
C VAL A 87 -15.65 -2.64 -23.11
N SER A 88 -15.21 -3.33 -24.18
CA SER A 88 -15.87 -3.24 -25.49
C SER A 88 -17.35 -3.58 -25.40
N LEU A 89 -17.70 -4.69 -24.75
CA LEU A 89 -19.09 -5.12 -24.55
C LEU A 89 -19.93 -4.04 -23.86
N ILE A 90 -19.42 -3.41 -22.80
CA ILE A 90 -20.10 -2.32 -22.11
C ILE A 90 -20.30 -1.13 -23.04
N TYR A 91 -19.23 -0.70 -23.73
CA TYR A 91 -19.28 0.42 -24.67
C TYR A 91 -20.27 0.17 -25.80
N ASP A 92 -20.27 -1.03 -26.39
CA ASP A 92 -21.14 -1.40 -27.51
C ASP A 92 -22.59 -1.54 -27.06
N SER A 93 -22.82 -2.07 -25.86
CA SER A 93 -24.15 -2.15 -25.25
C SER A 93 -24.73 -0.76 -24.96
N ILE A 94 -23.91 0.17 -24.46
CA ILE A 94 -24.36 1.55 -24.25
C ILE A 94 -24.69 2.20 -25.59
N ARG A 95 -23.80 2.08 -26.59
CA ARG A 95 -24.02 2.61 -27.94
C ARG A 95 -25.31 2.10 -28.58
N PHE A 96 -25.65 0.84 -28.37
CA PHE A 96 -26.90 0.27 -28.88
C PHE A 96 -28.14 1.03 -28.40
N TYR A 97 -28.15 1.50 -27.15
CA TYR A 97 -29.28 2.25 -26.59
C TYR A 97 -29.20 3.77 -26.84
N LEU A 98 -28.06 4.31 -27.28
CA LEU A 98 -27.93 5.73 -27.59
C LEU A 98 -28.78 6.10 -28.82
N PRO A 99 -29.33 7.34 -28.88
CA PRO A 99 -29.98 7.87 -30.06
C PRO A 99 -29.08 7.76 -31.31
N GLN A 100 -29.65 7.47 -32.48
CA GLN A 100 -28.91 7.24 -33.73
C GLN A 100 -27.92 8.38 -34.07
N GLU A 101 -28.34 9.63 -33.82
CA GLU A 101 -27.51 10.83 -34.02
C GLU A 101 -26.29 10.91 -33.09
N GLN A 102 -26.27 10.15 -32.00
CA GLN A 102 -25.24 10.18 -30.96
C GLN A 102 -24.38 8.91 -30.94
N GLN A 103 -24.76 7.85 -31.67
CA GLN A 103 -24.01 6.57 -31.68
C GLN A 103 -22.55 6.72 -32.12
N HIS A 104 -22.25 7.73 -32.93
CA HIS A 104 -20.91 8.05 -33.42
C HIS A 104 -20.14 9.01 -32.51
N TYR A 105 -20.73 9.48 -31.40
CA TYR A 105 -20.05 10.36 -30.46
C TYR A 105 -18.98 9.58 -29.69
N ARG A 106 -17.92 10.27 -29.29
CA ARG A 106 -16.90 9.70 -28.41
C ARG A 106 -17.53 9.48 -27.02
N LEU A 107 -17.71 8.22 -26.65
CA LEU A 107 -18.22 7.80 -25.36
C LEU A 107 -17.08 7.68 -24.35
N ASN A 108 -17.32 8.06 -23.10
CA ASN A 108 -16.49 7.77 -21.95
C ASN A 108 -17.41 7.30 -20.82
N VAL A 109 -17.08 6.18 -20.19
CA VAL A 109 -17.89 5.59 -19.13
C VAL A 109 -17.07 5.61 -17.84
N PHE A 110 -17.66 6.15 -16.78
CA PHE A 110 -17.01 6.35 -15.49
C PHE A 110 -17.75 5.58 -14.39
N SER A 111 -16.98 4.94 -13.52
CA SER A 111 -17.45 4.33 -12.28
C SER A 111 -16.37 4.52 -11.22
N ASP A 112 -16.78 4.84 -9.99
CA ASP A 112 -15.85 5.14 -8.88
C ASP A 112 -14.81 6.22 -9.25
N GLY A 113 -15.27 7.25 -9.97
CA GLY A 113 -14.44 8.38 -10.41
C GLY A 113 -13.40 8.04 -11.49
N GLN A 114 -13.33 6.80 -11.98
CA GLN A 114 -12.38 6.38 -13.00
C GLN A 114 -13.09 5.95 -14.28
N GLU A 115 -12.47 6.26 -15.43
CA GLU A 115 -12.92 5.74 -16.71
C GLU A 115 -12.69 4.21 -16.75
N ILE A 116 -13.68 3.44 -17.20
CA ILE A 116 -13.67 1.97 -17.04
C ILE A 116 -12.60 1.26 -17.86
N SER A 117 -12.12 1.83 -18.97
CA SER A 117 -10.99 1.27 -19.73
C SER A 117 -9.68 1.39 -18.94
N GLU A 118 -9.54 2.45 -18.12
CA GLU A 118 -8.42 2.56 -17.20
C GLU A 118 -8.46 1.50 -16.11
N LEU A 119 -9.62 0.94 -15.75
CA LEU A 119 -9.71 -0.16 -14.78
C LEU A 119 -9.14 -1.49 -15.30
N VAL A 120 -8.82 -1.62 -16.61
CA VAL A 120 -8.14 -2.81 -17.14
C VAL A 120 -6.70 -2.85 -16.59
N PRO A 121 -6.31 -3.91 -15.85
CA PRO A 121 -4.94 -4.04 -15.34
C PRO A 121 -3.91 -4.13 -16.48
N ASN A 122 -2.72 -3.54 -16.30
CA ASN A 122 -1.67 -3.48 -17.33
C ASN A 122 -1.29 -4.86 -17.92
N ILE A 123 -1.40 -5.93 -17.14
CA ILE A 123 -1.12 -7.31 -17.60
C ILE A 123 -2.14 -7.80 -18.64
N TYR A 124 -3.34 -7.24 -18.65
CA TYR A 124 -4.42 -7.61 -19.57
C TYR A 124 -4.62 -6.59 -20.70
N ARG A 125 -3.81 -5.53 -20.75
CA ARG A 125 -3.83 -4.54 -21.83
C ARG A 125 -3.00 -5.03 -23.02
N LYS A 126 -3.66 -5.25 -24.15
CA LYS A 126 -3.09 -5.66 -25.44
C LYS A 126 -3.20 -4.54 -26.48
N ASN A 127 -4.38 -3.94 -26.61
CA ASN A 127 -4.68 -2.86 -27.55
C ASN A 127 -4.76 -1.49 -26.87
N ILE A 128 -5.03 -1.47 -25.56
CA ILE A 128 -4.99 -0.24 -24.75
C ILE A 128 -3.54 0.04 -24.34
N PRO A 129 -3.03 1.27 -24.47
CA PRO A 129 -1.71 1.62 -23.94
C PRO A 129 -1.58 1.29 -22.44
N LYS A 130 -0.43 0.76 -22.04
CA LYS A 130 -0.15 0.53 -20.62
C LYS A 130 -0.12 1.86 -19.87
N ASN A 131 -0.79 1.90 -18.72
CA ASN A 131 -0.70 3.03 -17.82
C ASN A 131 0.66 2.99 -17.12
N LYS A 132 1.54 3.94 -17.48
CA LYS A 132 2.92 4.01 -16.96
C LYS A 132 2.98 4.31 -15.47
N ASP A 133 1.97 4.99 -14.93
CA ASP A 133 1.91 5.35 -13.51
C ASP A 133 1.68 4.11 -12.61
N ARG A 134 1.17 3.02 -13.20
CA ARG A 134 0.98 1.72 -12.52
C ARG A 134 2.16 0.77 -12.68
N ILE A 135 3.25 1.22 -13.28
CA ILE A 135 4.51 0.46 -13.37
C ILE A 135 5.38 0.90 -12.19
N ILE A 136 5.79 -0.06 -11.37
CA ILE A 136 6.66 0.20 -10.23
C ILE A 136 7.97 0.79 -10.76
N ALA A 137 8.35 1.96 -10.25
CA ALA A 137 9.54 2.68 -10.66
C ALA A 137 10.66 2.49 -9.64
N HIS A 138 11.86 2.13 -10.11
CA HIS A 138 13.07 2.00 -9.30
C HIS A 138 13.66 3.38 -8.94
N ARG A 139 12.94 4.15 -8.11
CA ARG A 139 13.31 5.55 -7.82
C ARG A 139 14.49 5.70 -6.87
N VAL A 140 14.77 4.69 -6.04
CA VAL A 140 15.87 4.74 -5.07
C VAL A 140 17.16 4.27 -5.75
N LYS A 141 18.25 5.01 -5.55
CA LYS A 141 19.58 4.64 -6.07
C LYS A 141 20.29 3.65 -5.16
N THR A 142 20.36 3.95 -3.86
CA THR A 142 20.97 3.11 -2.83
C THR A 142 19.88 2.57 -1.89
N PRO A 143 19.56 1.26 -1.91
CA PRO A 143 18.48 0.71 -1.10
C PRO A 143 18.81 0.71 0.40
N LEU A 144 17.81 0.50 1.25
CA LEU A 144 17.95 0.43 2.71
C LEU A 144 18.93 -0.69 3.13
N THR A 145 18.77 -1.88 2.56
CA THR A 145 19.72 -2.98 2.71
C THR A 145 20.05 -3.61 1.35
N THR A 146 21.29 -4.07 1.22
CA THR A 146 21.78 -4.87 0.08
C THR A 146 22.49 -6.10 0.63
N LYS A 147 21.99 -7.30 0.34
CA LYS A 147 22.64 -8.56 0.72
C LYS A 147 23.78 -8.87 -0.26
N LEU A 148 25.04 -8.66 0.17
CA LEU A 148 26.22 -8.85 -0.67
C LEU A 148 26.51 -10.31 -0.98
N SER A 149 26.27 -11.21 -0.01
CA SER A 149 26.47 -12.65 -0.18
C SER A 149 25.34 -13.34 -0.97
N ALA A 150 24.36 -12.59 -1.50
CA ALA A 150 23.32 -13.17 -2.35
C ALA A 150 23.89 -13.56 -3.73
N PRO A 151 23.49 -14.71 -4.30
CA PRO A 151 23.97 -15.13 -5.63
C PRO A 151 23.52 -14.19 -6.75
N VAL A 152 22.39 -13.50 -6.55
CA VAL A 152 21.83 -12.51 -7.47
C VAL A 152 21.67 -11.19 -6.73
N LYS A 153 22.23 -10.11 -7.30
CA LYS A 153 22.25 -8.78 -6.67
C LYS A 153 21.09 -7.89 -7.10
N THR A 154 20.63 -8.01 -8.34
CA THR A 154 19.61 -7.12 -8.93
C THR A 154 18.63 -7.89 -9.82
N PHE A 155 17.40 -7.39 -9.87
CA PHE A 155 16.30 -7.93 -10.66
C PHE A 155 15.69 -6.77 -11.49
N ASP A 156 16.15 -6.60 -12.73
CA ASP A 156 15.79 -5.44 -13.59
C ASP A 156 14.30 -5.33 -13.91
N LYS A 157 13.57 -6.45 -13.83
CA LYS A 157 12.10 -6.50 -14.00
C LYS A 157 11.37 -6.79 -12.68
N GLY A 158 12.11 -6.83 -11.58
CA GLY A 158 11.61 -7.11 -10.24
C GLY A 158 11.35 -5.83 -9.46
N LEU A 159 11.63 -5.89 -8.16
CA LEU A 159 11.41 -4.84 -7.18
C LEU A 159 12.71 -4.31 -6.58
N THR A 160 13.88 -4.61 -7.17
CA THR A 160 15.18 -4.06 -6.74
C THR A 160 15.08 -2.56 -6.48
N ASN A 161 15.66 -2.08 -5.39
CA ASN A 161 15.59 -0.67 -4.97
C ASN A 161 14.19 -0.13 -4.62
N ASN A 162 13.17 -0.97 -4.49
CA ASN A 162 11.90 -0.54 -3.93
C ASN A 162 11.86 -0.85 -2.44
N HIS A 163 11.27 0.07 -1.67
CA HIS A 163 10.99 -0.11 -0.25
C HIS A 163 9.47 -0.19 -0.08
N ILE A 164 9.01 -1.28 0.53
CA ILE A 164 7.58 -1.54 0.73
C ILE A 164 7.34 -1.61 2.22
N ALA A 165 6.61 -0.64 2.76
CA ALA A 165 6.06 -0.75 4.09
C ALA A 165 4.73 -1.50 4.01
N LEU A 166 4.64 -2.66 4.65
CA LEU A 166 3.52 -3.60 4.52
C LEU A 166 2.87 -3.87 5.87
N TRP A 167 1.57 -3.60 5.97
CA TRP A 167 0.78 -3.87 7.17
C TRP A 167 -0.04 -5.14 6.95
N HIS A 168 0.27 -6.20 7.70
CA HIS A 168 -0.49 -7.45 7.66
C HIS A 168 -1.66 -7.44 8.65
N SER A 169 -2.40 -6.32 8.68
CA SER A 169 -3.48 -5.99 9.60
C SER A 169 -3.20 -6.49 11.03
N HIS A 170 -4.24 -6.74 11.83
CA HIS A 170 -4.34 -6.38 13.25
C HIS A 170 -3.35 -7.05 14.23
N GLY A 171 -3.79 -7.55 15.38
CA GLY A 171 -2.86 -8.08 16.37
C GLY A 171 -3.50 -8.41 17.70
N TYR A 172 -2.74 -9.12 18.51
CA TYR A 172 -3.10 -9.37 19.90
C TYR A 172 -2.64 -8.19 20.74
N TYR A 173 -3.57 -7.53 21.43
CA TYR A 173 -3.27 -6.38 22.26
C TYR A 173 -3.85 -6.55 23.66
N TYR A 174 -3.26 -5.85 24.62
CA TYR A 174 -3.72 -5.87 26.00
C TYR A 174 -4.78 -4.80 26.21
N GLU A 175 -6.04 -5.20 26.41
CA GLU A 175 -7.13 -4.28 26.73
C GLU A 175 -7.13 -4.00 28.24
N GLN A 176 -6.60 -2.83 28.61
CA GLN A 176 -6.39 -2.46 30.01
C GLN A 176 -7.68 -2.47 30.83
N LYS A 177 -8.82 -2.04 30.24
CA LYS A 177 -10.09 -1.99 30.98
C LYS A 177 -10.65 -3.38 31.29
N LEU A 178 -10.31 -4.37 30.46
CA LEU A 178 -10.74 -5.76 30.63
C LEU A 178 -9.69 -6.62 31.34
N GLY A 179 -8.48 -6.09 31.55
CA GLY A 179 -7.38 -6.80 32.21
C GLY A 179 -6.96 -8.08 31.47
N ARG A 180 -7.09 -8.10 30.13
CA ARG A 180 -6.80 -9.29 29.33
C ARG A 180 -6.25 -8.94 27.96
N TRP A 181 -5.55 -9.91 27.38
CA TRP A 181 -5.19 -9.87 25.97
C TRP A 181 -6.36 -10.31 25.10
N GLU A 182 -6.65 -9.56 24.04
CA GLU A 182 -7.66 -9.92 23.05
C GLU A 182 -7.27 -9.54 21.62
N TRP A 183 -7.97 -10.14 20.67
CA TRP A 183 -7.85 -9.80 19.25
C TRP A 183 -8.63 -8.52 18.98
N GLN A 184 -8.13 -7.68 18.07
CA GLN A 184 -8.82 -6.45 17.69
C GLN A 184 -10.12 -6.75 16.92
N ARG A 185 -10.19 -7.86 16.18
CA ARG A 185 -11.38 -8.27 15.45
C ARG A 185 -12.11 -9.43 16.12
N ALA A 186 -13.43 -9.41 15.95
CA ALA A 186 -14.29 -10.48 16.40
C ALA A 186 -13.96 -11.79 15.68
N ARG A 187 -14.23 -12.91 16.36
CA ARG A 187 -14.18 -14.25 15.77
C ARG A 187 -15.41 -14.42 14.88
N ILE A 188 -15.22 -14.50 13.57
CA ILE A 188 -16.32 -14.69 12.60
C ILE A 188 -15.98 -15.88 11.70
N PHE A 189 -16.94 -16.77 11.48
CA PHE A 189 -16.78 -17.96 10.62
C PHE A 189 -15.57 -18.84 10.97
N GLN A 190 -15.29 -19.02 12.27
CA GLN A 190 -14.11 -19.75 12.78
C GLN A 190 -12.75 -19.13 12.39
N THR A 191 -12.75 -17.88 11.93
CA THR A 191 -11.53 -17.12 11.60
C THR A 191 -11.32 -15.95 12.57
N VAL A 192 -10.07 -15.53 12.69
CA VAL A 192 -9.65 -14.28 13.35
C VAL A 192 -8.87 -13.49 12.32
N GLU A 193 -9.36 -12.31 11.91
CA GLU A 193 -8.72 -11.49 10.88
C GLU A 193 -7.26 -11.14 11.24
N ASP A 194 -7.01 -10.88 12.52
CA ASP A 194 -5.69 -10.58 13.11
C ASP A 194 -4.64 -11.67 12.85
N LEU A 195 -5.08 -12.94 12.84
CA LEU A 195 -4.25 -14.10 12.53
C LEU A 195 -4.28 -14.46 11.05
N TYR A 196 -5.46 -14.38 10.44
CA TYR A 196 -5.70 -14.81 9.07
C TYR A 196 -4.84 -14.02 8.08
N THR A 197 -4.80 -12.69 8.21
CA THR A 197 -3.97 -11.85 7.33
C THR A 197 -2.48 -12.11 7.52
N GLN A 198 -2.01 -12.22 8.76
CA GLN A 198 -0.62 -12.53 9.07
C GLN A 198 -0.19 -13.90 8.53
N SER A 199 -1.06 -14.91 8.58
CA SER A 199 -0.73 -16.30 8.24
C SER A 199 -0.34 -16.51 6.78
N TYR A 200 -0.72 -15.60 5.88
CA TYR A 200 -0.23 -15.63 4.50
C TYR A 200 0.69 -14.47 4.12
N VAL A 201 0.60 -13.32 4.80
CA VAL A 201 1.47 -12.20 4.48
C VAL A 201 2.92 -12.47 4.90
N VAL A 202 3.14 -12.87 6.15
CA VAL A 202 4.50 -13.05 6.69
C VAL A 202 5.23 -14.24 6.04
N PRO A 203 4.65 -15.45 5.93
CA PRO A 203 5.39 -16.59 5.38
C PRO A 203 5.40 -16.69 3.85
N PHE A 204 4.52 -15.97 3.13
CA PHE A 204 4.47 -16.05 1.66
C PHE A 204 4.67 -14.71 0.97
N LEU A 205 3.80 -13.71 1.21
CA LEU A 205 3.86 -12.45 0.47
C LEU A 205 5.16 -11.68 0.71
N VAL A 206 5.60 -11.57 1.96
CA VAL A 206 6.84 -10.87 2.32
C VAL A 206 8.05 -11.53 1.62
N PRO A 207 8.29 -12.86 1.75
CA PRO A 207 9.33 -13.53 0.99
C PRO A 207 9.22 -13.36 -0.53
N MET A 208 8.01 -13.36 -1.10
CA MET A 208 7.84 -13.14 -2.55
C MET A 208 8.31 -11.73 -2.97
N LEU A 209 8.01 -10.71 -2.16
CA LEU A 209 8.44 -9.33 -2.43
C LEU A 209 9.96 -9.17 -2.25
N GLU A 210 10.52 -9.75 -1.19
CA GLU A 210 11.96 -9.73 -0.91
C GLU A 210 12.76 -10.50 -1.98
N ASN A 211 12.28 -11.67 -2.41
CA ASN A 211 12.87 -12.45 -3.49
C ASN A 211 12.73 -11.78 -4.86
N ALA A 212 11.76 -10.88 -5.03
CA ALA A 212 11.70 -10.00 -6.20
C ALA A 212 12.67 -8.81 -6.10
N GLY A 213 13.34 -8.60 -4.95
CA GLY A 213 14.36 -7.56 -4.75
C GLY A 213 13.91 -6.36 -3.90
N ALA A 214 12.70 -6.37 -3.34
CA ALA A 214 12.24 -5.29 -2.47
C ALA A 214 12.92 -5.35 -1.10
N ASN A 215 13.08 -4.20 -0.44
CA ASN A 215 13.20 -4.16 1.02
C ASN A 215 11.80 -4.03 1.59
N VAL A 216 11.39 -4.96 2.46
CA VAL A 216 10.06 -4.97 3.06
C VAL A 216 10.17 -4.61 4.53
N LEU A 217 9.43 -3.58 4.95
CA LEU A 217 9.34 -3.14 6.34
C LEU A 217 7.99 -3.51 6.91
N LEU A 218 7.99 -4.10 8.10
CA LEU A 218 6.79 -4.51 8.82
C LEU A 218 6.68 -3.72 10.13
N PRO A 219 5.45 -3.35 10.55
CA PRO A 219 5.22 -2.66 11.82
C PRO A 219 5.22 -3.60 13.04
N ARG A 220 5.21 -4.91 12.82
CA ARG A 220 5.17 -5.96 13.86
C ARG A 220 6.28 -6.97 13.60
N GLU A 221 6.72 -7.62 14.67
CA GLU A 221 7.69 -8.71 14.60
C GLU A 221 7.20 -9.83 13.67
N ARG A 222 8.11 -10.35 12.84
CA ARG A 222 7.87 -11.39 11.84
C ARG A 222 8.48 -12.74 12.21
N ASP A 223 9.41 -12.77 13.15
CA ASP A 223 9.94 -13.99 13.72
C ASP A 223 8.97 -14.54 14.77
N TYR A 224 8.73 -15.84 14.71
CA TYR A 224 7.90 -16.57 15.67
C TYR A 224 8.75 -17.17 16.81
N ASN A 225 10.07 -16.97 16.78
CA ASN A 225 10.96 -17.40 17.86
C ASN A 225 10.55 -16.70 19.17
N THR A 226 10.42 -17.49 20.23
CA THR A 226 10.02 -17.00 21.56
C THR A 226 11.20 -16.45 22.36
N HIS A 227 12.42 -16.57 21.85
CA HIS A 227 13.62 -16.03 22.45
C HIS A 227 13.95 -14.67 21.83
N GLU A 228 14.00 -13.63 22.68
CA GLU A 228 14.49 -12.30 22.32
C GLU A 228 15.87 -12.08 22.94
N ILE A 229 16.82 -11.62 22.13
CA ILE A 229 18.19 -11.30 22.57
C ILE A 229 18.53 -9.91 22.07
N ILE A 230 18.77 -8.99 22.99
CA ILE A 230 19.15 -7.62 22.69
C ILE A 230 20.60 -7.44 23.11
N VAL A 231 21.46 -7.08 22.15
CA VAL A 231 22.86 -6.75 22.42
C VAL A 231 23.03 -5.28 22.08
N ASP A 232 23.38 -4.48 23.07
CA ASP A 232 23.42 -3.02 22.93
C ASP A 232 24.46 -2.41 23.87
N ASN A 233 25.00 -1.24 23.49
CA ASN A 233 26.05 -0.56 24.23
C ASN A 233 25.55 0.08 25.53
N ASN A 234 24.24 0.26 25.70
CA ASN A 234 23.62 0.72 26.94
C ASN A 234 23.15 -0.43 27.84
N GLY A 235 23.20 -1.69 27.37
CA GLY A 235 22.85 -2.87 28.15
C GLY A 235 22.51 -4.05 27.24
N SER A 236 23.01 -5.23 27.58
CA SER A 236 22.79 -6.45 26.79
C SER A 236 22.05 -7.52 27.59
N SER A 237 21.36 -8.43 26.89
CA SER A 237 20.81 -9.66 27.45
C SER A 237 21.90 -10.45 28.19
N PRO A 238 21.51 -11.31 29.17
CA PRO A 238 22.47 -12.10 29.94
C PRO A 238 23.49 -12.84 29.06
N ASN A 239 24.75 -12.87 29.50
CA ASN A 239 25.91 -13.48 28.81
C ASN A 239 26.21 -12.97 27.39
N SER A 240 25.46 -12.00 26.89
CA SER A 240 25.74 -11.36 25.59
C SER A 240 26.67 -10.17 25.77
N LEU A 241 27.46 -9.86 24.73
CA LEU A 241 28.52 -8.87 24.82
C LEU A 241 28.52 -7.92 23.63
N TYR A 242 28.63 -6.63 23.93
CA TYR A 242 28.96 -5.60 22.97
C TYR A 242 30.42 -5.17 23.14
N THR A 243 31.19 -5.12 22.06
CA THR A 243 32.57 -4.61 22.07
C THR A 243 32.86 -3.69 20.89
N GLU A 244 33.83 -2.79 21.07
CA GLU A 244 34.34 -1.90 20.03
C GLU A 244 35.86 -2.06 19.90
N THR A 245 36.35 -2.12 18.66
CA THR A 245 37.79 -2.07 18.36
C THR A 245 38.06 -0.89 17.44
N ASN A 246 39.02 -0.05 17.83
CA ASN A 246 39.43 1.10 17.01
C ASN A 246 40.49 0.67 16.00
N GLY A 247 40.20 0.90 14.71
CA GLY A 247 41.19 0.89 13.66
C GLY A 247 41.80 2.28 13.47
N LYS A 248 41.79 2.77 12.23
CA LYS A 248 42.31 4.10 11.88
C LYS A 248 41.49 5.25 12.48
N GLN A 249 40.20 5.04 12.74
CA GLN A 249 39.32 6.03 13.34
C GLN A 249 38.79 5.50 14.67
N HIS A 250 38.45 6.41 15.59
CA HIS A 250 37.98 6.01 16.91
C HIS A 250 36.46 6.06 17.00
N TRP A 251 35.87 5.08 17.68
CA TRP A 251 34.47 5.12 18.09
C TRP A 251 34.26 6.24 19.11
N LEU A 252 33.23 7.04 18.86
CA LEU A 252 32.85 8.19 19.66
C LEU A 252 31.36 8.11 19.99
N PRO A 253 30.90 8.71 21.11
CA PRO A 253 29.48 8.91 21.31
C PRO A 253 28.91 9.81 20.21
N ALA A 254 27.72 9.48 19.73
CA ALA A 254 26.92 10.36 18.88
C ALA A 254 26.23 11.43 19.74
N ASP A 255 25.94 12.59 19.14
CA ASP A 255 25.26 13.70 19.81
C ASP A 255 23.73 13.50 19.88
N SER A 256 23.24 12.44 19.23
CA SER A 256 21.83 12.04 19.19
C SER A 256 21.54 10.94 20.20
N ALA A 257 20.33 10.98 20.78
CA ALA A 257 19.80 9.85 21.56
C ALA A 257 19.73 8.59 20.69
N GLY A 258 19.93 7.43 21.32
CA GLY A 258 19.87 6.12 20.68
C GLY A 258 18.90 5.17 21.36
N PHE A 259 18.98 3.90 20.97
CA PHE A 259 18.19 2.84 21.58
C PHE A 259 18.71 2.50 22.98
N ALA A 260 17.80 2.18 23.90
CA ALA A 260 18.09 1.43 25.10
C ALA A 260 16.85 0.65 25.53
N ASN A 261 17.02 -0.62 25.90
CA ASN A 261 15.93 -1.43 26.45
C ASN A 261 15.88 -1.35 27.99
N SER A 262 15.55 -0.17 28.52
CA SER A 262 15.65 0.10 29.96
C SER A 262 14.45 -0.37 30.77
N LYS A 263 13.37 -0.84 30.11
CA LYS A 263 12.11 -1.20 30.76
C LYS A 263 11.60 -2.54 30.28
N THR A 264 10.92 -3.25 31.18
CA THR A 264 10.16 -4.47 30.86
C THR A 264 8.84 -4.18 30.15
N GLN A 265 8.28 -2.98 30.36
CA GLN A 265 7.04 -2.51 29.75
C GLN A 265 7.16 -1.03 29.40
N TYR A 266 6.68 -0.68 28.20
CA TYR A 266 6.65 0.70 27.69
C TYR A 266 5.21 1.21 27.68
N LEU A 267 5.01 2.46 28.10
CA LEU A 267 3.71 3.12 28.08
C LEU A 267 3.51 3.89 26.76
N ASP A 268 2.26 4.27 26.48
CA ASP A 268 1.94 5.09 25.31
C ASP A 268 2.78 6.37 25.28
N GLY A 269 3.38 6.65 24.12
CA GLY A 269 4.26 7.80 23.90
C GLY A 269 5.72 7.56 24.29
N GLU A 270 6.04 6.44 24.94
CA GLU A 270 7.41 6.06 25.23
C GLU A 270 8.09 5.45 24.00
N ASN A 271 9.29 5.92 23.69
CA ASN A 271 10.05 5.46 22.53
C ASN A 271 11.46 5.02 22.97
N PRO A 272 11.75 3.70 23.00
CA PRO A 272 13.06 3.19 23.43
C PRO A 272 14.21 3.66 22.53
N PHE A 273 13.95 4.01 21.26
CA PHE A 273 14.93 4.58 20.34
C PHE A 273 15.36 6.02 20.68
N LYS A 274 14.84 6.58 21.78
CA LYS A 274 15.23 7.88 22.33
C LYS A 274 15.70 7.81 23.78
N MET A 275 15.85 6.60 24.35
CA MET A 275 16.16 6.41 25.77
C MET A 275 17.62 6.09 26.06
N GLY A 276 18.41 5.79 25.03
CA GLY A 276 19.82 5.42 25.15
C GLY A 276 20.76 6.37 24.46
N SER A 277 21.94 5.85 24.13
CA SER A 277 23.00 6.53 23.40
C SER A 277 23.25 5.84 22.07
N ALA A 278 23.95 6.51 21.17
CA ALA A 278 24.43 5.90 19.93
C ALA A 278 25.94 6.08 19.81
N ARG A 279 26.58 5.18 19.08
CA ARG A 279 28.02 5.19 18.79
C ARG A 279 28.22 5.55 17.32
N LYS A 280 29.23 6.36 17.03
CA LYS A 280 29.59 6.79 15.67
C LYS A 280 31.09 6.66 15.44
N VAL A 281 31.47 6.36 14.20
CA VAL A 281 32.84 6.37 13.73
C VAL A 281 32.88 6.93 12.32
N LYS A 282 33.98 7.62 11.98
CA LYS A 282 34.16 8.15 10.63
C LYS A 282 34.53 7.01 9.68
N THR A 283 33.84 6.92 8.54
CA THR A 283 34.16 5.95 7.49
C THR A 283 35.54 6.21 6.89
N ILE A 284 36.17 5.14 6.41
CA ILE A 284 37.49 5.19 5.77
C ILE A 284 37.46 4.40 4.46
N SER A 285 38.27 4.79 3.50
CA SER A 285 38.51 4.03 2.27
C SER A 285 39.82 3.25 2.28
N ARG A 286 40.72 3.51 3.25
CA ARG A 286 42.04 2.89 3.38
C ARG A 286 42.53 2.88 4.84
N GLY A 287 43.18 1.78 5.21
CA GLY A 287 43.72 1.51 6.56
C GLY A 287 42.87 0.49 7.31
N ASN A 288 43.25 0.20 8.56
CA ASN A 288 42.51 -0.74 9.40
C ASN A 288 41.14 -0.19 9.75
N GLU A 289 40.10 -1.01 9.57
CA GLU A 289 38.72 -0.69 9.91
C GLU A 289 38.49 -0.66 11.42
N SER A 290 37.48 0.11 11.84
CA SER A 290 37.00 0.12 13.21
C SER A 290 35.74 -0.73 13.29
N LEU A 291 35.68 -1.60 14.29
CA LEU A 291 34.65 -2.63 14.40
C LEU A 291 33.80 -2.39 15.64
N ALA A 292 32.50 -2.63 15.52
CA ALA A 292 31.61 -2.87 16.63
C ALA A 292 31.09 -4.30 16.48
N VAL A 293 31.14 -5.07 17.56
CA VAL A 293 30.79 -6.49 17.56
C VAL A 293 29.72 -6.74 18.60
N TRP A 294 28.64 -7.37 18.16
CA TRP A 294 27.53 -7.81 18.98
C TRP A 294 27.56 -9.34 19.04
N THR A 295 27.85 -9.89 20.21
CA THR A 295 27.95 -11.33 20.45
C THR A 295 26.76 -11.77 21.31
N PRO A 296 25.69 -12.31 20.70
CA PRO A 296 24.55 -12.83 21.45
C PRO A 296 24.87 -14.20 22.10
N ASP A 297 24.34 -14.45 23.28
CA ASP A 297 24.28 -15.80 23.87
C ASP A 297 23.00 -16.49 23.42
N ILE A 298 23.12 -17.41 22.46
CA ILE A 298 21.98 -18.10 21.87
C ILE A 298 21.51 -19.21 22.82
N PRO A 299 20.27 -19.17 23.35
CA PRO A 299 19.81 -20.13 24.36
C PRO A 299 19.59 -21.54 23.80
N GLU A 300 19.18 -21.62 22.52
CA GLU A 300 18.86 -22.87 21.83
C GLU A 300 19.26 -22.80 20.36
N LYS A 301 19.77 -23.90 19.80
CA LYS A 301 20.02 -23.98 18.36
C LYS A 301 18.73 -23.74 17.58
N GLY A 302 18.75 -22.83 16.63
CA GLY A 302 17.54 -22.50 15.88
C GLY A 302 17.76 -21.43 14.82
N THR A 303 16.69 -21.11 14.11
CA THR A 303 16.67 -19.98 13.19
C THR A 303 16.14 -18.74 13.90
N TYR A 304 16.88 -17.65 13.79
CA TYR A 304 16.59 -16.37 14.43
C TYR A 304 16.53 -15.26 13.38
N GLY A 305 15.56 -14.38 13.51
CA GLY A 305 15.50 -13.11 12.82
C GLY A 305 16.54 -12.15 13.38
N VAL A 306 17.45 -11.68 12.52
CA VAL A 306 18.49 -10.73 12.92
C VAL A 306 18.10 -9.34 12.47
N TYR A 307 18.13 -8.41 13.44
CA TYR A 307 17.84 -7.00 13.24
C TYR A 307 19.03 -6.15 13.66
N VAL A 308 19.16 -4.99 13.03
CA VAL A 308 20.09 -3.94 13.46
C VAL A 308 19.34 -2.64 13.68
N SER A 309 19.81 -1.83 14.62
CA SER A 309 19.29 -0.49 14.87
C SER A 309 20.45 0.49 14.90
N TYR A 310 20.19 1.71 14.42
CA TYR A 310 21.15 2.79 14.40
C TYR A 310 20.40 4.12 14.39
N GLN A 311 21.14 5.22 14.55
CA GLN A 311 20.61 6.57 14.43
C GLN A 311 21.13 7.22 13.16
N THR A 312 20.21 7.77 12.37
CA THR A 312 20.57 8.57 11.19
C THR A 312 20.96 9.96 11.65
N VAL A 313 22.24 10.29 11.49
CA VAL A 313 22.79 11.63 11.72
C VAL A 313 23.24 12.26 10.40
N LYS A 314 23.55 13.56 10.44
CA LYS A 314 24.14 14.25 9.29
C LYS A 314 25.45 13.54 8.87
N ASN A 315 25.59 13.28 7.58
CA ASN A 315 26.71 12.54 6.98
C ASN A 315 26.79 11.06 7.37
N SER A 316 25.67 10.42 7.73
CA SER A 316 25.60 8.96 7.80
C SER A 316 25.96 8.34 6.45
N THR A 317 26.60 7.18 6.49
CA THR A 317 27.03 6.47 5.28
C THR A 317 25.85 5.72 4.66
N ASP A 318 25.85 5.53 3.33
CA ASP A 318 24.83 4.74 2.64
C ASP A 318 25.24 3.28 2.37
N ASP A 319 26.40 2.88 2.88
CA ASP A 319 27.08 1.62 2.60
C ASP A 319 27.74 0.99 3.86
N ALA A 320 27.12 1.10 5.03
CA ALA A 320 27.66 0.50 6.25
C ALA A 320 27.71 -1.02 6.12
N LEU A 321 28.89 -1.62 6.29
CA LEU A 321 29.07 -3.07 6.20
C LEU A 321 28.64 -3.75 7.50
N TYR A 322 27.69 -4.67 7.39
CA TYR A 322 27.29 -5.57 8.46
C TYR A 322 27.59 -7.01 8.06
N SER A 323 28.18 -7.77 8.99
CA SER A 323 28.50 -9.19 8.80
C SER A 323 27.81 -10.02 9.86
N VAL A 324 26.97 -10.95 9.44
CA VAL A 324 26.31 -11.92 10.32
C VAL A 324 27.09 -13.23 10.21
N TYR A 325 27.70 -13.65 11.32
CA TYR A 325 28.31 -14.97 11.48
C TYR A 325 27.26 -15.92 12.04
N HIS A 326 27.09 -17.08 11.42
CA HIS A 326 26.04 -18.03 11.73
C HIS A 326 26.51 -19.45 11.37
N ALA A 327 25.74 -20.49 11.70
CA ALA A 327 26.13 -21.89 11.48
C ALA A 327 26.41 -22.27 10.00
N GLY A 328 26.05 -21.40 9.06
CA GLY A 328 26.31 -21.55 7.62
C GLY A 328 27.52 -20.75 7.11
N GLY A 329 28.29 -20.11 7.99
CA GLY A 329 29.42 -19.25 7.66
C GLY A 329 29.10 -17.77 7.90
N ARG A 330 29.36 -16.92 6.89
CA ARG A 330 29.24 -15.46 7.00
C ARG A 330 28.36 -14.90 5.89
N THR A 331 27.43 -14.02 6.26
CA THR A 331 26.61 -13.25 5.31
C THR A 331 26.87 -11.76 5.49
N ASP A 332 27.24 -11.09 4.40
CA ASP A 332 27.54 -9.65 4.39
C ASP A 332 26.39 -8.82 3.80
N PHE A 333 26.19 -7.63 4.36
CA PHE A 333 25.20 -6.65 3.95
C PHE A 333 25.79 -5.25 3.87
N LEU A 334 25.32 -4.45 2.92
CA LEU A 334 25.43 -2.99 3.00
C LEU A 334 24.11 -2.43 3.50
N VAL A 335 24.16 -1.58 4.51
CA VAL A 335 22.99 -0.90 5.09
C VAL A 335 23.13 0.60 4.89
N ASN A 336 22.11 1.22 4.32
CA ASN A 336 22.05 2.64 4.10
C ASN A 336 21.57 3.36 5.36
N GLN A 337 22.51 3.88 6.14
CA GLN A 337 22.22 4.56 7.41
C GLN A 337 21.72 6.01 7.24
N GLN A 338 21.57 6.51 6.00
CA GLN A 338 20.90 7.78 5.71
C GLN A 338 19.37 7.68 5.82
N MET A 339 18.83 6.49 6.03
CA MET A 339 17.41 6.17 6.19
C MET A 339 17.23 5.06 7.23
N GLY A 340 16.02 4.87 7.72
CA GLY A 340 15.71 3.77 8.66
C GLY A 340 16.31 3.95 10.07
N GLY A 341 16.84 5.11 10.42
CA GLY A 341 17.32 5.39 11.78
C GLY A 341 16.17 5.41 12.80
N GLY A 342 16.45 4.95 14.02
CA GLY A 342 15.48 4.95 15.12
C GLY A 342 14.40 3.87 15.01
N THR A 343 14.70 2.75 14.35
CA THR A 343 13.85 1.56 14.29
C THR A 343 14.69 0.30 14.07
N TRP A 344 14.06 -0.87 14.04
CA TRP A 344 14.70 -2.15 13.75
C TRP A 344 14.72 -2.41 12.24
N ILE A 345 15.91 -2.69 11.69
CA ILE A 345 16.14 -3.05 10.29
C ILE A 345 16.44 -4.54 10.20
N PHE A 346 15.54 -5.29 9.57
CA PHE A 346 15.68 -6.73 9.38
C PHE A 346 16.77 -7.05 8.34
N LEU A 347 17.72 -7.92 8.71
CA LEU A 347 18.76 -8.41 7.79
C LEU A 347 18.43 -9.79 7.21
N GLY A 348 17.67 -10.61 7.93
CA GLY A 348 17.32 -11.95 7.49
C GLY A 348 17.16 -12.93 8.63
N TYR A 349 16.80 -14.15 8.25
CA TYR A 349 16.79 -15.31 9.13
C TYR A 349 18.11 -16.08 9.00
N PHE A 350 18.71 -16.43 10.14
CA PHE A 350 19.97 -17.17 10.20
C PHE A 350 19.89 -18.28 11.24
N THR A 351 20.51 -19.41 10.94
CA THR A 351 20.62 -20.51 11.90
C THR A 351 21.85 -20.32 12.77
N PHE A 352 21.65 -20.32 14.08
CA PHE A 352 22.72 -20.27 15.07
C PHE A 352 22.75 -21.58 15.87
N ASP A 353 23.95 -21.99 16.29
CA ASP A 353 24.09 -23.01 17.33
C ASP A 353 23.81 -22.40 18.72
N LYS A 354 23.74 -23.24 19.74
CA LYS A 354 23.61 -22.73 21.13
C LYS A 354 24.93 -22.10 21.58
N GLY A 355 24.85 -21.03 22.36
CA GLY A 355 25.99 -20.32 22.95
C GLY A 355 26.39 -19.08 22.15
N SER A 356 27.65 -18.65 22.30
CA SER A 356 28.19 -17.42 21.71
C SER A 356 29.32 -17.65 20.69
N ASP A 357 29.61 -18.91 20.35
CA ASP A 357 30.67 -19.31 19.42
C ASP A 357 30.14 -19.39 17.97
N HIS A 358 29.83 -18.25 17.36
CA HIS A 358 29.32 -18.14 15.97
C HIS A 358 30.23 -17.36 15.03
#